data_AF-A0A443NAW6-F1
#
_entry.id   AF-A0A443NAW6-F1
#
_cell.length_a   1.000
_cell.length_b   1.000
_cell.length_c   1.000
_cell.angle_alpha   90.00
_cell.angle_beta   90.00
_cell.angle_gamma   90.00
#
_symmetry.space_group_name_H-M   'P 1'
#
loop_
_entity.id
_entity.type
_entity.pdbx_description
1 polymer ?
#
loop_
_entity_poly.entity_id
_entity_poly.type
_entity_poly.pdbx_seq_one_letter_code
_entity_poly.pdbx_strand_id
1 'polypeptide(L)'
;MLRLRIRKSWKKPVSALQPLLPNHSPPTLTPPLPLSSNTLTSLRILPAKPSALASLSNPSHNPNCRVISSSAAFVKTPPSQMEVEVKLRIPDSAAHQKLSQLLAPFHSKTHLQENVFFDGSESELSSKRAVLRLRFYDGDSLCIVCLKAKAVITDGVSRVEEDEEEIDPTIARACVSEPSRLRLIDTSRILKRVREEFGCRDFTCLGGFRNVRAVHDWEGHKLEAG
;
A
#
# COMPACT_ATOMS: atom_id res chain seq x y z
N MET A 1 19.12 6.39 9.20
CA MET A 1 20.10 5.30 8.95
C MET A 1 20.12 5.04 7.46
N LEU A 2 21.28 5.17 6.82
CA LEU A 2 21.41 5.13 5.35
C LEU A 2 21.64 3.68 4.88
N ARG A 3 20.86 3.22 3.91
CA ARG A 3 20.88 1.83 3.44
C ARG A 3 20.74 1.74 1.93
N LEU A 4 21.42 0.77 1.35
CA LEU A 4 21.24 0.34 -0.04
C LEU A 4 20.62 -1.06 -0.02
N ARG A 5 19.57 -1.23 -0.83
CA ARG A 5 18.91 -2.51 -1.07
C ARG A 5 18.99 -2.87 -2.55
N ILE A 6 19.26 -4.13 -2.84
CA ILE A 6 19.33 -4.64 -4.22
C ILE A 6 18.33 -5.79 -4.38
N ARG A 7 17.47 -5.69 -5.40
CA ARG A 7 16.53 -6.75 -5.80
C ARG A 7 16.76 -7.16 -7.26
N LYS A 8 16.58 -8.45 -7.55
CA LYS A 8 16.37 -8.90 -8.94
C LYS A 8 14.96 -8.52 -9.38
N SER A 9 14.87 -7.83 -10.51
CA SER A 9 13.58 -7.52 -11.12
C SER A 9 13.04 -8.79 -11.79
N TRP A 10 12.13 -9.50 -11.14
CA TRP A 10 11.34 -10.56 -11.78
C TRP A 10 10.19 -9.94 -12.59
N LYS A 11 10.50 -9.03 -13.51
CA LYS A 11 9.52 -8.67 -14.54
C LYS A 11 9.48 -9.85 -15.51
N LYS A 12 8.37 -10.59 -15.55
CA LYS A 12 8.07 -11.44 -16.70
C LYS A 12 8.18 -10.57 -17.96
N PRO A 13 8.84 -11.02 -19.03
CA PRO A 13 8.84 -10.27 -20.28
C PRO A 13 7.39 -10.13 -20.72
N VAL A 14 6.92 -8.88 -20.81
CA VAL A 14 5.69 -8.58 -21.53
C VAL A 14 6.01 -8.91 -22.98
N SER A 15 5.48 -10.03 -23.46
CA SER A 15 5.54 -10.36 -24.89
C SER A 15 4.82 -9.23 -25.62
N ALA A 16 5.58 -8.39 -26.32
CA ALA A 16 5.05 -7.32 -27.13
C ALA A 16 4.37 -7.95 -28.35
N LEU A 17 3.08 -8.25 -28.24
CA LEU A 17 2.20 -8.35 -29.40
C LEU A 17 1.93 -6.92 -29.87
N GLN A 18 2.74 -6.42 -30.80
CA GLN A 18 2.39 -5.28 -31.64
C GLN A 18 1.37 -5.75 -32.69
N PRO A 19 0.16 -5.15 -32.76
CA PRO A 19 -0.59 -5.16 -34.00
C PRO A 19 0.01 -4.12 -34.94
N LEU A 20 0.41 -4.54 -36.13
CA LEU A 20 0.73 -3.66 -37.25
C LEU A 20 -0.53 -2.85 -37.61
N LEU A 21 -0.48 -1.53 -37.44
CA LEU A 21 -1.45 -0.61 -38.04
C LEU A 21 -0.76 0.20 -39.15
N PRO A 22 -1.40 0.39 -40.31
CA PRO A 22 -0.82 1.07 -41.46
C PRO A 22 -0.87 2.60 -41.35
N ASN A 23 0.13 3.21 -41.99
CA ASN A 23 0.38 4.64 -42.15
C ASN A 23 -0.85 5.45 -42.56
N HIS A 24 -1.15 6.51 -41.81
CA HIS A 24 -1.88 7.69 -42.31
C HIS A 24 -1.15 8.98 -41.90
N SER A 25 -0.92 9.82 -42.90
CA SER A 25 -0.20 11.09 -42.87
C SER A 25 -0.87 12.17 -41.99
N PRO A 26 -0.12 13.19 -41.52
CA PRO A 26 -0.62 14.15 -40.53
C PRO A 26 -1.35 15.33 -41.18
N PRO A 27 -2.38 15.91 -40.52
CA PRO A 27 -2.86 17.24 -40.85
C PRO A 27 -2.18 18.35 -40.02
N THR A 28 -2.05 19.48 -40.69
CA THR A 28 -1.30 20.70 -40.40
C THR A 28 -1.85 21.53 -39.23
N LEU A 29 -0.94 22.16 -38.48
CA LEU A 29 -1.20 23.17 -37.44
C LEU A 29 -1.64 24.51 -38.03
N THR A 30 -2.64 25.15 -37.42
CA THR A 30 -2.86 26.62 -37.48
C THR A 30 -3.14 27.18 -36.08
N PRO A 31 -2.71 28.44 -35.79
CA PRO A 31 -2.65 28.99 -34.43
C PRO A 31 -3.94 29.73 -33.98
N PRO A 32 -4.10 30.03 -32.67
CA PRO A 32 -5.26 30.75 -32.13
C PRO A 32 -5.00 32.25 -31.91
N LEU A 33 -6.09 33.01 -31.63
CA LEU A 33 -6.27 34.24 -30.78
C LEU A 33 -7.32 35.21 -31.40
N PRO A 34 -7.89 36.21 -30.68
CA PRO A 34 -8.12 36.39 -29.23
C PRO A 34 -9.54 36.92 -28.84
N LEU A 35 -9.77 36.93 -27.51
CA LEU A 35 -10.66 37.74 -26.63
C LEU A 35 -11.96 38.41 -27.14
N SER A 36 -13.03 38.25 -26.34
CA SER A 36 -13.97 39.33 -26.03
C SER A 36 -14.65 39.13 -24.67
N SER A 37 -14.55 40.15 -23.84
CA SER A 37 -15.19 40.41 -22.55
C SER A 37 -16.68 40.74 -22.68
N ASN A 38 -17.47 40.52 -21.61
CA ASN A 38 -18.57 41.37 -21.09
C ASN A 38 -19.38 40.57 -20.04
N THR A 39 -19.21 40.87 -18.74
CA THR A 39 -20.02 41.78 -17.89
C THR A 39 -21.38 41.25 -17.40
N LEU A 40 -21.41 41.04 -16.08
CA LEU A 40 -22.39 41.53 -15.08
C LEU A 40 -23.82 40.98 -14.96
N THR A 41 -24.20 40.87 -13.67
CA THR A 41 -25.55 40.89 -13.05
C THR A 41 -26.37 39.58 -13.17
N SER A 42 -27.13 39.09 -12.18
CA SER A 42 -27.63 39.66 -10.93
C SER A 42 -28.17 38.54 -10.02
N LEU A 43 -28.33 38.89 -8.74
CA LEU A 43 -29.01 38.19 -7.63
C LEU A 43 -30.36 37.51 -7.97
N ARG A 44 -30.68 36.43 -7.24
CA ARG A 44 -31.84 36.27 -6.30
C ARG A 44 -31.91 34.82 -5.77
N ILE A 45 -31.77 34.60 -4.46
CA ILE A 45 -32.82 34.46 -3.42
C ILE A 45 -33.65 33.15 -3.54
N LEU A 46 -33.45 32.25 -2.56
CA LEU A 46 -34.25 31.08 -2.16
C LEU A 46 -35.67 31.51 -1.70
N PRO A 47 -36.71 30.63 -1.65
CA PRO A 47 -36.87 29.69 -0.52
C PRO A 47 -37.68 28.38 -0.75
N ALA A 48 -37.51 27.45 0.20
CA ALA A 48 -38.50 26.54 0.84
C ALA A 48 -39.29 25.53 -0.04
N LYS A 49 -39.71 24.34 0.40
CA LYS A 49 -39.97 23.73 1.72
C LYS A 49 -40.09 22.17 1.53
N PRO A 50 -40.12 21.37 2.60
CA PRO A 50 -40.19 19.91 2.59
C PRO A 50 -41.60 19.37 2.88
N SER A 51 -41.81 18.08 2.61
CA SER A 51 -42.92 17.21 3.07
C SER A 51 -42.56 15.77 2.66
N ALA A 52 -42.91 14.68 3.34
CA ALA A 52 -43.48 14.41 4.65
C ALA A 52 -43.35 12.88 4.88
N LEU A 53 -43.26 12.49 6.15
CA LEU A 53 -43.79 11.29 6.82
C LEU A 53 -44.22 10.07 5.99
N ALA A 54 -43.66 8.90 6.35
CA ALA A 54 -44.46 7.70 6.63
C ALA A 54 -43.66 6.69 7.49
N SER A 55 -44.04 6.62 8.76
CA SER A 55 -43.88 5.49 9.67
C SER A 55 -44.67 4.27 9.18
N LEU A 56 -44.22 3.05 9.52
CA LEU A 56 -44.99 1.83 9.86
C LEU A 56 -43.96 0.67 10.04
N SER A 57 -43.62 0.31 11.28
CA SER A 57 -44.16 -0.83 12.05
C SER A 57 -43.46 -2.18 11.79
N ASN A 58 -42.76 -2.66 12.82
CA ASN A 58 -42.28 -4.04 13.01
C ASN A 58 -43.44 -5.06 13.03
N PRO A 59 -43.14 -6.34 12.71
CA PRO A 59 -43.49 -7.37 13.68
C PRO A 59 -42.41 -8.46 13.91
N SER A 60 -42.27 -8.77 15.20
CA SER A 60 -41.97 -10.05 15.88
C SER A 60 -41.22 -11.20 15.19
N HIS A 61 -40.17 -11.64 15.90
CA HIS A 61 -39.73 -13.01 16.19
C HIS A 61 -40.46 -14.20 15.53
N ASN A 62 -39.67 -15.07 14.92
CA ASN A 62 -39.92 -16.51 14.85
C ASN A 62 -38.60 -17.28 15.12
N PRO A 63 -38.48 -18.08 16.19
CA PRO A 63 -37.27 -18.80 16.53
C PRO A 63 -37.32 -20.22 15.94
N ASN A 64 -36.79 -20.39 14.73
CA ASN A 64 -36.43 -21.71 14.23
C ASN A 64 -35.54 -21.56 12.99
N CYS A 65 -34.23 -21.46 13.19
CA CYS A 65 -33.29 -21.74 12.11
C CYS A 65 -32.20 -22.66 12.60
N ARG A 66 -32.22 -23.86 12.02
CA ARG A 66 -31.34 -24.99 12.31
C ARG A 66 -29.89 -24.56 12.17
N VAL A 67 -29.08 -24.98 13.15
CA VAL A 67 -27.63 -25.04 13.07
C VAL A 67 -27.28 -25.93 11.88
N ILE A 68 -26.92 -25.34 10.75
CA ILE A 68 -26.21 -26.03 9.69
C ILE A 68 -24.73 -25.82 9.98
N SER A 69 -24.11 -26.91 10.44
CA SER A 69 -22.67 -27.12 10.48
C SER A 69 -22.08 -26.74 9.11
N SER A 70 -21.45 -25.57 9.02
CA SER A 70 -20.65 -25.22 7.85
C SER A 70 -19.28 -25.85 8.04
N SER A 71 -19.04 -26.89 7.24
CA SER A 71 -17.71 -27.40 6.97
C SER A 71 -16.78 -26.22 6.66
N ALA A 72 -15.76 -26.06 7.50
CA ALA A 72 -14.68 -25.12 7.27
C ALA A 72 -13.99 -25.51 5.95
N ALA A 73 -14.39 -24.87 4.86
CA ALA A 73 -13.64 -24.90 3.63
C ALA A 73 -12.25 -24.35 3.97
N PHE A 74 -11.24 -25.22 3.94
CA PHE A 74 -9.84 -24.85 4.07
C PHE A 74 -9.51 -23.92 2.90
N VAL A 75 -9.71 -22.63 3.10
CA VAL A 75 -9.31 -21.60 2.14
C VAL A 75 -7.80 -21.67 2.10
N LYS A 76 -7.27 -22.23 1.01
CA LYS A 76 -5.85 -22.28 0.71
C LYS A 76 -5.38 -20.82 0.57
N THR A 77 -4.85 -20.25 1.65
CA THR A 77 -4.24 -18.93 1.64
C THR A 77 -3.15 -18.94 0.56
N PRO A 78 -3.09 -17.93 -0.34
CA PRO A 78 -2.00 -17.86 -1.30
C PRO A 78 -0.67 -17.89 -0.52
N PRO A 79 0.32 -18.69 -0.98
CA PRO A 79 1.55 -18.89 -0.24
C PRO A 79 2.28 -17.55 -0.08
N SER A 80 2.76 -17.28 1.13
CA SER A 80 3.72 -16.23 1.38
C SER A 80 4.89 -16.39 0.41
N GLN A 81 5.30 -15.31 -0.25
CA GLN A 81 6.42 -15.37 -1.18
C GLN A 81 7.71 -15.12 -0.40
N MET A 82 8.71 -15.98 -0.62
CA MET A 82 10.04 -15.77 -0.08
C MET A 82 10.73 -14.64 -0.83
N GLU A 83 10.89 -13.52 -0.16
CA GLU A 83 11.65 -12.38 -0.65
C GLU A 83 13.13 -12.51 -0.28
N VAL A 84 14.00 -12.25 -1.27
CA VAL A 84 15.46 -12.22 -1.09
C VAL A 84 16.02 -10.88 -1.58
N GLU A 85 16.77 -10.20 -0.71
CA GLU A 85 17.38 -8.90 -1.01
C GLU A 85 18.79 -8.81 -0.41
N VAL A 86 19.67 -8.03 -1.03
CA VAL A 86 20.94 -7.61 -0.42
C VAL A 86 20.72 -6.30 0.32
N LYS A 87 21.14 -6.19 1.58
CA LYS A 87 21.08 -5.01 2.44
C LYS A 87 22.48 -4.59 2.84
N LEU A 88 22.89 -3.41 2.39
CA LEU A 88 24.16 -2.79 2.76
C LEU A 88 23.89 -1.54 3.60
N ARG A 89 24.67 -1.34 4.65
CA ARG A 89 24.66 -0.10 5.42
C ARG A 89 25.65 0.87 4.79
N ILE A 90 25.19 2.08 4.50
CA ILE A 90 26.06 3.16 4.05
C ILE A 90 26.59 3.85 5.32
N PRO A 91 27.91 4.06 5.44
CA PRO A 91 28.52 4.48 6.71
C PRO A 91 28.09 5.88 7.14
N ASP A 92 28.03 6.82 6.19
CA ASP A 92 27.76 8.24 6.46
C ASP A 92 27.05 8.94 5.29
N SER A 93 26.71 10.21 5.49
CA SER A 93 26.02 11.05 4.52
C SER A 93 26.86 11.37 3.29
N ALA A 94 28.19 11.49 3.42
CA ALA A 94 29.08 11.77 2.31
C ALA A 94 29.17 10.58 1.35
N ALA A 95 29.24 9.35 1.87
CA ALA A 95 29.17 8.12 1.10
C ALA A 95 27.82 7.98 0.40
N HIS A 96 26.71 8.32 1.08
CA HIS A 96 25.39 8.34 0.47
C HIS A 96 25.28 9.36 -0.67
N GLN A 97 25.80 10.57 -0.49
CA GLN A 97 25.81 11.60 -1.53
C GLN A 97 26.62 11.16 -2.75
N LYS A 98 27.81 10.59 -2.54
CA LYS A 98 28.64 10.03 -3.62
C LYS A 98 27.89 8.92 -4.37
N LEU A 99 27.27 7.99 -3.65
CA LEU A 99 26.46 6.93 -4.25
C LEU A 99 25.29 7.49 -5.07
N SER A 100 24.58 8.48 -4.53
CA SER A 100 23.47 9.14 -5.21
C SER A 100 23.91 9.82 -6.51
N GLN A 101 25.07 10.49 -6.51
CA GLN A 101 25.67 11.09 -7.71
C GLN A 101 26.04 10.03 -8.75
N LEU A 102 26.65 8.92 -8.34
CA LEU A 102 27.03 7.83 -9.24
C LEU A 102 25.81 7.13 -9.85
N LEU A 103 24.72 6.98 -9.09
CA LEU A 103 23.49 6.32 -9.55
C LEU A 103 22.51 7.27 -10.25
N ALA A 104 22.79 8.57 -10.31
CA ALA A 104 21.90 9.57 -10.91
C ALA A 104 21.49 9.24 -12.35
N PRO A 105 22.38 8.76 -13.25
CA PRO A 105 22.00 8.38 -14.61
C PRO A 105 21.00 7.22 -14.69
N PHE A 106 20.90 6.41 -13.63
CA PHE A 106 20.04 5.23 -13.54
C PHE A 106 18.76 5.50 -12.76
N HIS A 107 18.51 6.76 -12.38
CA HIS A 107 17.37 7.12 -11.55
C HIS A 107 16.04 6.82 -12.25
N SER A 108 15.16 6.13 -11.53
CA SER A 108 13.82 5.78 -11.99
C SER A 108 12.76 6.63 -11.29
N LYS A 109 12.77 6.65 -9.95
CA LYS A 109 11.78 7.37 -9.14
C LYS A 109 12.26 7.59 -7.71
N THR A 110 11.66 8.57 -7.05
CA THR A 110 11.83 8.79 -5.60
C THR A 110 10.48 8.63 -4.90
N HIS A 111 10.46 7.89 -3.81
CA HIS A 111 9.27 7.65 -2.98
C HIS A 111 9.43 8.31 -1.61
N LEU A 112 8.40 9.01 -1.15
CA LEU A 112 8.28 9.44 0.24
C LEU A 112 7.45 8.40 0.99
N GLN A 113 8.08 7.67 1.90
CA GLN A 113 7.45 6.57 2.63
C GLN A 113 7.24 6.96 4.09
N GLU A 114 6.07 6.71 4.63
CA GLU A 114 5.80 6.68 6.06
C GLU A 114 5.48 5.25 6.48
N ASN A 115 6.27 4.70 7.40
CA ASN A 115 6.15 3.32 7.86
C ASN A 115 5.61 3.34 9.28
N VAL A 116 4.41 2.82 9.50
CA VAL A 116 3.76 2.68 10.82
C VAL A 116 3.63 1.21 11.16
N PHE A 117 4.03 0.83 12.37
CA PHE A 117 4.15 -0.55 12.81
C PHE A 117 3.10 -0.90 13.86
N PHE A 118 2.66 -2.16 13.83
CA PHE A 118 1.66 -2.69 14.74
C PHE A 118 2.12 -4.04 15.27
N ASP A 119 1.72 -4.34 16.50
CA ASP A 119 1.83 -5.65 17.12
C ASP A 119 0.55 -5.93 17.91
N GLY A 120 0.39 -7.15 18.40
CA GLY A 120 -0.67 -7.45 19.36
C GLY A 120 -0.37 -6.90 20.75
N SER A 121 -1.39 -6.81 21.58
CA SER A 121 -1.27 -6.26 22.94
C SER A 121 -0.28 -7.05 23.82
N GLU A 122 -0.06 -8.32 23.50
CA GLU A 122 0.83 -9.23 24.21
C GLU A 122 2.09 -9.57 23.38
N SER A 123 2.43 -8.74 22.39
CA SER A 123 3.62 -8.93 21.52
C SER A 123 3.58 -10.24 20.70
N GLU A 124 2.39 -10.64 20.24
CA GLU A 124 2.16 -11.90 19.52
C GLU A 124 2.93 -11.99 18.19
N LEU A 125 3.10 -10.89 17.47
CA LEU A 125 3.86 -10.89 16.21
C LEU A 125 5.36 -10.94 16.49
N SER A 126 5.86 -10.04 17.34
CA SER A 126 7.29 -9.96 17.62
C SER A 126 7.84 -11.23 18.28
N SER A 127 7.09 -11.86 19.19
CA SER A 127 7.45 -13.16 19.78
C SER A 127 7.59 -14.27 18.74
N LYS A 128 6.89 -14.16 17.61
CA LYS A 128 6.94 -15.08 16.46
C LYS A 128 7.81 -14.56 15.31
N ARG A 129 8.65 -13.55 15.55
CA ARG A 129 9.53 -12.91 14.55
C ARG A 129 8.75 -12.43 13.32
N ALA A 130 7.56 -11.87 13.55
CA ALA A 130 6.74 -11.23 12.55
C ALA A 130 6.59 -9.74 12.81
N VAL A 131 6.36 -8.99 11.73
CA VAL A 131 6.18 -7.54 11.73
C VAL A 131 5.02 -7.20 10.81
N LEU A 132 4.01 -6.55 11.37
CA LEU A 132 2.93 -5.92 10.61
C LEU A 132 3.23 -4.44 10.44
N ARG A 133 3.12 -3.96 9.19
CA ARG A 133 3.39 -2.57 8.85
C ARG A 133 2.37 -2.04 7.86
N LEU A 134 1.87 -0.83 8.14
CA LEU A 134 1.24 0.02 7.14
C LEU A 134 2.29 0.96 6.56
N ARG A 135 2.42 1.00 5.24
CA ARG A 135 3.30 1.93 4.54
C ARG A 135 2.48 2.86 3.67
N PHE A 136 2.52 4.14 3.98
CA PHE A 136 1.95 5.20 3.16
C PHE A 136 3.02 5.74 2.20
N TYR A 137 2.60 6.04 0.97
CA TYR A 137 3.43 6.65 -0.05
C TYR A 137 2.92 8.06 -0.38
N ASP A 138 3.86 8.98 -0.59
CA ASP A 138 3.68 10.28 -1.24
C ASP A 138 2.46 11.07 -0.72
N GLY A 139 2.33 11.18 0.61
CA GLY A 139 1.24 11.92 1.24
C GLY A 139 -0.12 11.21 1.16
N ASP A 140 -0.13 9.90 1.38
CA ASP A 140 -1.32 9.03 1.41
C ASP A 140 -1.95 8.73 0.06
N SER A 141 -1.18 8.87 -1.03
CA SER A 141 -1.63 8.47 -2.37
C SER A 141 -1.84 6.95 -2.51
N LEU A 142 -1.09 6.17 -1.72
CA LEU A 142 -1.15 4.72 -1.69
C LEU A 142 -0.81 4.23 -0.28
N CYS A 143 -1.49 3.19 0.18
CA CYS A 143 -1.14 2.49 1.41
C CYS A 143 -1.00 0.99 1.15
N ILE A 144 0.12 0.44 1.61
CA ILE A 144 0.39 -1.00 1.55
C ILE A 144 0.46 -1.56 2.96
N VAL A 145 -0.40 -2.53 3.26
CA VAL A 145 -0.25 -3.40 4.43
C VAL A 145 0.74 -4.50 4.09
N CYS A 146 1.70 -4.72 4.97
CA CYS A 146 2.81 -5.63 4.77
C CYS A 146 2.98 -6.49 6.02
N LEU A 147 2.98 -7.81 5.85
CA LEU A 147 3.36 -8.77 6.86
C LEU A 147 4.69 -9.40 6.46
N LYS A 148 5.72 -9.19 7.28
CA LYS A 148 7.01 -9.87 7.18
C LYS A 148 7.11 -10.90 8.29
N ALA A 149 7.48 -12.13 7.98
CA ALA A 149 7.68 -13.19 8.97
C ALA A 149 9.00 -13.94 8.74
N LYS A 150 9.54 -14.52 9.81
CA LYS A 150 10.73 -15.41 9.79
C LYS A 150 11.95 -14.78 9.10
N ALA A 151 12.12 -13.47 9.23
CA ALA A 151 13.22 -12.76 8.59
C ALA A 151 14.59 -13.26 9.12
N VAL A 152 15.49 -13.63 8.21
CA VAL A 152 16.88 -13.98 8.48
C VAL A 152 17.79 -13.08 7.66
N ILE A 153 18.79 -12.48 8.29
CA ILE A 153 19.85 -11.73 7.60
C ILE A 153 21.21 -12.34 7.95
N THR A 154 21.96 -12.70 6.92
CA THR A 154 23.30 -13.30 7.04
C THR A 154 24.16 -12.74 5.92
N ASP A 155 25.33 -12.22 6.26
CA ASP A 155 26.30 -11.64 5.31
C ASP A 155 25.70 -10.62 4.35
N GLY A 156 24.84 -9.74 4.88
CA GLY A 156 24.15 -8.71 4.09
C GLY A 156 23.01 -9.24 3.21
N VAL A 157 22.72 -10.55 3.19
CA VAL A 157 21.60 -11.12 2.44
C VAL A 157 20.43 -11.37 3.38
N SER A 158 19.31 -10.70 3.12
CA SER A 158 18.06 -10.83 3.85
C SER A 158 17.10 -11.76 3.11
N ARG A 159 16.56 -12.76 3.81
CA ARG A 159 15.52 -13.68 3.35
C ARG A 159 14.33 -13.54 4.28
N VAL A 160 13.13 -13.31 3.74
CA VAL A 160 11.94 -13.05 4.55
C VAL A 160 10.70 -13.57 3.82
N GLU A 161 9.77 -14.18 4.56
CA GLU A 161 8.42 -14.38 4.04
C GLU A 161 7.71 -13.03 4.05
N GLU A 162 7.42 -12.48 2.88
CA GLU A 162 6.70 -11.21 2.75
C GLU A 162 5.38 -11.42 2.02
N ASP A 163 4.35 -10.80 2.56
CA ASP A 163 3.06 -10.63 1.90
C ASP A 163 2.67 -9.15 1.97
N GLU A 164 2.29 -8.58 0.83
CA GLU A 164 1.91 -7.16 0.69
C GLU A 164 0.56 -7.03 -0.01
N GLU A 165 -0.31 -6.16 0.48
CA GLU A 165 -1.59 -5.81 -0.17
C GLU A 165 -1.86 -4.33 -0.04
N GLU A 166 -2.55 -3.82 -1.05
CA GLU A 166 -3.05 -2.46 -1.05
C GLU A 166 -4.29 -2.36 -0.16
N ILE A 167 -4.32 -1.30 0.63
CA ILE A 167 -5.48 -0.93 1.43
C ILE A 167 -5.81 0.54 1.18
N ASP A 168 -7.09 0.88 1.26
CA ASP A 168 -7.53 2.27 1.20
C ASP A 168 -6.76 3.13 2.23
N PRO A 169 -6.05 4.19 1.79
CA PRO A 169 -5.27 5.03 2.68
C PRO A 169 -6.10 5.71 3.77
N THR A 170 -7.36 6.07 3.50
CA THR A 170 -8.26 6.70 4.47
C THR A 170 -8.58 5.73 5.60
N ILE A 171 -8.93 4.49 5.27
CA ILE A 171 -9.17 3.41 6.25
C ILE A 171 -7.89 3.15 7.05
N ALA A 172 -6.75 3.06 6.38
CA ALA A 172 -5.46 2.81 7.02
C ALA A 172 -5.09 3.93 8.01
N ARG A 173 -5.29 5.20 7.68
CA ARG A 173 -5.09 6.34 8.60
C ARG A 173 -5.99 6.27 9.81
N ALA A 174 -7.25 5.90 9.60
CA ALA A 174 -8.19 5.64 10.68
C ALA A 174 -7.68 4.55 11.64
N CYS A 175 -7.04 3.49 11.11
CA CYS A 175 -6.42 2.43 11.90
C CYS A 175 -5.16 2.88 12.64
N VAL A 176 -4.40 3.84 12.10
CA VAL A 176 -3.26 4.44 12.83
C VAL A 176 -3.76 5.20 14.06
N SER A 177 -4.83 5.97 13.92
CA SER A 177 -5.45 6.72 15.04
C SER A 177 -6.16 5.81 16.04
N GLU A 178 -6.79 4.74 15.56
CA GLU A 178 -7.53 3.77 16.37
C GLU A 178 -7.16 2.33 15.95
N PRO A 179 -6.11 1.74 16.56
CA PRO A 179 -5.57 0.43 16.14
C PRO A 179 -6.55 -0.73 16.16
N SER A 180 -7.57 -0.69 17.03
CA SER A 180 -8.63 -1.71 17.09
C SER A 180 -9.39 -1.87 15.76
N ARG A 181 -9.44 -0.81 14.93
CA ARG A 181 -10.09 -0.85 13.61
C ARG A 181 -9.43 -1.80 12.62
N LEU A 182 -8.17 -2.20 12.83
CA LEU A 182 -7.52 -3.24 12.03
C LEU A 182 -8.29 -4.56 12.06
N ARG A 183 -9.01 -4.83 13.14
CA ARG A 183 -9.86 -6.03 13.29
C ARG A 183 -11.07 -6.02 12.36
N LEU A 184 -11.55 -4.83 11.99
CA LEU A 184 -12.78 -4.64 11.21
C LEU A 184 -12.55 -4.81 9.70
N ILE A 185 -11.29 -4.89 9.27
CA ILE A 185 -10.92 -5.08 7.86
C ILE A 185 -10.87 -6.59 7.59
N ASP A 186 -12.05 -7.18 7.42
CA ASP A 186 -12.19 -8.62 7.12
C ASP A 186 -11.90 -8.97 5.66
N THR A 187 -11.90 -7.98 4.78
CA THR A 187 -11.55 -8.15 3.36
C THR A 187 -10.05 -8.36 3.15
N SER A 188 -9.20 -7.91 4.07
CA SER A 188 -7.75 -8.07 3.93
C SER A 188 -7.30 -9.48 4.28
N ARG A 189 -6.68 -10.15 3.31
CA ARG A 189 -6.10 -11.49 3.52
C ARG A 189 -4.92 -11.46 4.49
N ILE A 190 -4.14 -10.39 4.54
CA ILE A 190 -3.00 -10.27 5.46
C ILE A 190 -3.50 -10.11 6.88
N LEU A 191 -4.48 -9.24 7.12
CA LEU A 191 -5.01 -9.04 8.46
C LEU A 191 -5.73 -10.30 8.96
N LYS A 192 -6.43 -11.01 8.07
CA LYS A 192 -6.97 -12.35 8.36
C LYS A 192 -5.87 -13.33 8.76
N ARG A 193 -4.79 -13.41 7.97
CA ARG A 193 -3.62 -14.26 8.27
C ARG A 193 -2.98 -13.91 9.61
N VAL A 194 -2.86 -12.63 9.94
CA VAL A 194 -2.35 -12.18 11.25
C VAL A 194 -3.20 -12.72 12.40
N ARG A 195 -4.53 -12.66 12.28
CA ARG A 195 -5.44 -13.19 13.30
C ARG A 195 -5.34 -14.72 13.41
N GLU A 196 -5.32 -15.41 12.29
CA GLU A 196 -5.39 -16.89 12.23
C GLU A 196 -4.05 -17.58 12.54
N GLU A 197 -2.95 -17.13 11.94
CA GLU A 197 -1.62 -17.75 12.08
C GLU A 197 -0.90 -17.26 13.35
N PHE A 198 -1.03 -15.97 13.67
CA PHE A 198 -0.29 -15.37 14.78
C PHE A 198 -1.13 -15.25 16.06
N GLY A 199 -2.46 -15.39 15.98
CA GLY A 199 -3.35 -15.32 17.14
C GLY A 199 -3.58 -13.91 17.65
N CYS A 200 -3.15 -12.89 16.89
CA CYS A 200 -3.25 -11.48 17.26
C CYS A 200 -4.72 -11.03 17.17
N ARG A 201 -5.37 -10.83 18.31
CA ARG A 201 -6.80 -10.45 18.36
C ARG A 201 -6.99 -8.96 18.53
N ASP A 202 -6.13 -8.32 19.30
CA ASP A 202 -6.08 -6.88 19.51
C ASP A 202 -4.79 -6.32 18.93
N PHE A 203 -4.76 -5.01 18.71
CA PHE A 203 -3.63 -4.35 18.05
C PHE A 203 -3.22 -3.11 18.82
N THR A 204 -1.92 -2.89 18.90
CA THR A 204 -1.30 -1.67 19.40
C THR A 204 -0.45 -1.04 18.30
N CYS A 205 -0.55 0.28 18.16
CA CYS A 205 0.34 1.04 17.28
C CYS A 205 1.68 1.27 18.00
N LEU A 206 2.76 0.82 17.38
CA LEU A 206 4.13 0.99 17.91
C LEU A 206 4.78 2.31 17.45
N GLY A 207 4.04 3.13 16.70
CA GLY A 207 4.56 4.32 16.04
C GLY A 207 5.25 3.98 14.71
N GLY A 208 6.08 4.92 14.25
CA GLY A 208 6.61 4.84 12.90
C GLY A 208 7.73 5.83 12.58
N PHE A 209 8.18 5.81 11.34
CA PHE A 209 9.18 6.73 10.82
C PHE A 209 9.01 6.99 9.32
N ARG A 210 9.56 8.12 8.86
CA ARG A 210 9.59 8.50 7.46
C ARG A 210 10.91 8.09 6.79
N ASN A 211 10.85 7.72 5.51
CA ASN A 211 12.01 7.35 4.70
C ASN A 211 11.84 7.91 3.29
N VAL A 212 12.90 8.51 2.74
CA VAL A 212 12.96 8.90 1.33
C VAL A 212 13.73 7.80 0.61
N ARG A 213 13.12 7.21 -0.42
CA ARG A 213 13.72 6.10 -1.16
C ARG A 213 13.87 6.43 -2.63
N ALA A 214 15.10 6.59 -3.07
CA ALA A 214 15.44 6.65 -4.49
C ALA A 214 15.55 5.23 -5.07
N VAL A 215 14.94 5.01 -6.23
CA VAL A 215 14.97 3.76 -6.97
C VAL A 215 15.76 3.96 -8.25
N HIS A 216 16.70 3.06 -8.53
CA HIS A 216 17.55 3.08 -9.70
C HIS A 216 17.51 1.73 -10.44
N ASP A 217 17.49 1.78 -11.77
CA ASP A 217 17.54 0.61 -12.63
C ASP A 217 18.97 0.45 -13.16
N TRP A 218 19.75 -0.47 -12.58
CA TRP A 218 21.17 -0.64 -12.85
C TRP A 218 21.51 -2.11 -13.10
N GLU A 219 22.12 -2.42 -14.24
CA GLU A 219 22.52 -3.78 -14.64
C GLU A 219 21.39 -4.84 -14.55
N GLY A 220 20.15 -4.46 -14.89
CA GLY A 220 18.99 -5.35 -14.80
C GLY A 220 18.48 -5.59 -13.36
N HIS A 221 19.05 -4.89 -12.39
CA HIS A 221 18.67 -4.91 -10.99
C HIS A 221 17.95 -3.62 -10.58
N LYS A 222 17.10 -3.73 -9.55
CA LYS A 222 16.50 -2.59 -8.88
C LYS A 222 17.27 -2.29 -7.61
N LEU A 223 17.85 -1.10 -7.57
CA LEU A 223 18.59 -0.57 -6.43
C LEU A 223 17.68 0.43 -5.72
N GLU A 224 17.56 0.30 -4.39
CA GLU A 224 16.79 1.18 -3.53
C GLU A 224 17.74 1.81 -2.50
N ALA A 225 17.92 3.13 -2.54
CA ALA A 225 18.77 3.88 -1.61
C ALA A 225 17.92 4.86 -0.77
N GLY A 226 18.17 4.92 0.53
CA GLY A 226 17.47 5.84 1.44
C GLY A 226 17.92 5.74 2.90
#